data_AF-A0AAD7RV74-F1
#
_entry.id   AF-A0AAD7RV74-F1
#
_cell.length_a   1.000
_cell.length_b   1.000
_cell.length_c   1.000
_cell.angle_alpha   90.00
_cell.angle_beta   90.00
_cell.angle_gamma   90.00
#
_symmetry.space_group_name_H-M   'P 1'
#
loop_
_entity.id
_entity.type
_entity.pdbx_description
1 polymer ?
#
loop_
_entity_poly.entity_id
_entity_poly.type
_entity_poly.pdbx_seq_one_letter_code
_entity_poly.pdbx_strand_id
1 'polypeptide(L)'
;MKKAMKPPKTLNGVEHAAAVFRALPLLFPSSTMPPRKLGANSEALFHVLTTSEDPDGFLHQRPLSCPVVVVSEDNCMIAIGSTPVATFDSERFHEGLLYLMAYYYALHLTYPKCISTLLSVLQTEILQDSIHEGDSTPSYKKAIGEWKSFIE
;
A
#
# COMPACT_ATOMS: atom_id res chain seq x y z
N MET A 1 -6.22 -23.71 -6.41
CA MET A 1 -4.76 -23.47 -6.48
C MET A 1 -4.51 -21.98 -6.66
N LYS A 2 -4.01 -21.27 -5.65
CA LYS A 2 -3.45 -19.91 -5.87
C LYS A 2 -2.20 -20.11 -6.74
N LYS A 3 -2.15 -19.53 -7.94
CA LYS A 3 -0.91 -19.47 -8.71
C LYS A 3 0.14 -18.79 -7.84
N ALA A 4 1.26 -19.46 -7.57
CA ALA A 4 2.38 -18.87 -6.85
C ALA A 4 2.82 -17.61 -7.63
N MET A 5 2.76 -16.46 -6.96
CA MET A 5 3.05 -15.18 -7.59
C MET A 5 4.56 -15.08 -7.78
N LYS A 6 5.02 -14.88 -9.01
CA LYS A 6 6.44 -14.73 -9.32
C LYS A 6 6.83 -13.25 -9.22
N PRO A 7 7.99 -12.91 -8.65
CA PRO A 7 8.44 -11.52 -8.57
C PRO A 7 8.70 -10.95 -9.97
N PRO A 8 8.39 -9.66 -10.22
CA PRO A 8 8.57 -9.02 -11.52
C PRO A 8 10.06 -8.72 -11.78
N LYS A 9 10.82 -9.69 -12.31
CA LYS A 9 12.29 -9.60 -12.44
C LYS A 9 12.82 -8.72 -13.60
N THR A 10 11.96 -8.29 -14.52
CA THR A 10 12.38 -7.64 -15.79
C THR A 10 11.98 -6.17 -15.91
N LEU A 11 11.36 -5.59 -14.88
CA LEU A 11 10.85 -4.21 -14.89
C LEU A 11 11.90 -3.23 -14.33
N ASN A 12 11.89 -1.98 -14.82
CA ASN A 12 12.75 -0.91 -14.30
C ASN A 12 12.14 -0.28 -13.02
N GLY A 13 12.91 0.54 -12.30
CA GLY A 13 12.64 0.98 -10.92
C GLY A 13 11.17 1.23 -10.54
N VAL A 14 10.52 2.21 -11.17
CA VAL A 14 9.14 2.61 -10.84
C VAL A 14 8.13 1.54 -11.25
N GLU A 15 8.29 0.93 -12.43
CA GLU A 15 7.41 -0.14 -12.91
C GLU A 15 7.50 -1.39 -12.02
N HIS A 16 8.71 -1.73 -11.59
CA HIS A 16 8.97 -2.82 -10.64
C HIS A 16 8.29 -2.53 -9.31
N ALA A 17 8.50 -1.34 -8.73
CA ALA A 17 7.87 -0.93 -7.49
C ALA A 17 6.34 -0.96 -7.59
N ALA A 18 5.77 -0.48 -8.70
CA ALA A 18 4.32 -0.50 -8.93
C ALA A 18 3.77 -1.93 -9.02
N ALA A 19 4.49 -2.82 -9.70
CA ALA A 19 4.14 -4.23 -9.77
C ALA A 19 4.18 -4.89 -8.39
N VAL A 20 5.20 -4.60 -7.57
CA VAL A 20 5.30 -5.08 -6.18
C VAL A 20 4.16 -4.54 -5.33
N PHE A 21 3.88 -3.23 -5.39
CA PHE A 21 2.84 -2.61 -4.57
C PHE A 21 1.43 -3.11 -4.94
N ARG A 22 1.17 -3.41 -6.23
CA ARG A 22 -0.06 -4.09 -6.67
C ARG A 22 -0.18 -5.50 -6.08
N ALA A 23 0.94 -6.19 -5.99
CA ALA A 23 1.03 -7.57 -5.51
C ALA A 23 0.89 -7.69 -3.98
N LEU A 24 1.40 -6.73 -3.22
CA LEU A 24 1.48 -6.81 -1.75
C LEU A 24 0.12 -7.12 -1.07
N PRO A 25 -0.99 -6.44 -1.39
CA PRO A 25 -2.29 -6.77 -0.80
C PRO A 25 -2.81 -8.19 -1.12
N LEU A 26 -2.30 -8.83 -2.18
CA LEU A 26 -2.66 -10.20 -2.55
C LEU A 26 -1.86 -11.24 -1.76
N LEU A 27 -0.61 -10.90 -1.41
CA LEU A 27 0.25 -11.70 -0.54
C LEU A 27 -0.24 -11.65 0.91
N PHE A 28 -0.77 -10.50 1.33
CA PHE A 28 -1.21 -10.25 2.70
C PHE A 28 -2.70 -9.86 2.75
N PRO A 29 -3.61 -10.79 2.38
CA PRO A 29 -5.02 -10.47 2.26
C PRO A 29 -5.65 -10.15 3.61
N SER A 30 -6.38 -9.03 3.67
CA SER A 30 -7.29 -8.73 4.79
C SER A 30 -8.58 -9.55 4.68
N SER A 31 -9.21 -9.85 5.81
CA SER A 31 -10.55 -10.42 5.88
C SER A 31 -11.65 -9.40 5.54
N THR A 32 -11.31 -8.12 5.45
CA THR A 32 -12.24 -7.04 5.11
C THR A 32 -12.09 -6.64 3.65
N MET A 33 -13.21 -6.60 2.94
CA MET A 33 -13.22 -6.21 1.54
C MET A 33 -12.99 -4.69 1.39
N PRO A 34 -12.34 -4.25 0.30
CA PRO A 34 -12.26 -2.84 -0.03
C PRO A 34 -13.66 -2.28 -0.35
N PRO A 35 -13.86 -0.95 -0.27
CA PRO A 35 -15.05 -0.31 -0.80
C PRO A 35 -15.30 -0.71 -2.25
N ARG A 36 -16.55 -0.96 -2.66
CA ARG A 36 -16.87 -1.43 -4.03
C ARG A 36 -16.36 -0.52 -5.15
N LYS A 37 -16.21 0.78 -4.87
CA LYS A 37 -15.68 1.77 -5.82
C LYS A 37 -14.15 1.75 -5.90
N LEU A 38 -13.48 1.14 -4.93
CA LEU A 38 -12.03 1.01 -4.88
C LEU A 38 -11.66 -0.26 -5.65
N GLY A 39 -11.33 -0.11 -6.94
CA GLY A 39 -11.18 -1.22 -7.88
C GLY A 39 -10.29 -2.35 -7.35
N ALA A 40 -9.02 -2.06 -7.06
CA ALA A 40 -8.07 -3.01 -6.47
C ALA A 40 -7.68 -2.60 -5.04
N ASN A 41 -7.29 -3.58 -4.20
CA ASN A 41 -6.82 -3.29 -2.84
C ASN A 41 -5.60 -2.35 -2.80
N SER A 42 -4.77 -2.38 -3.84
CA SER A 42 -3.60 -1.50 -3.96
C SER A 42 -3.97 -0.03 -4.09
N GLU A 43 -5.16 0.29 -4.61
CA GLU A 43 -5.70 1.66 -4.71
C GLU A 43 -5.95 2.29 -3.32
N ALA A 44 -5.98 1.47 -2.26
CA ALA A 44 -6.00 1.97 -0.89
C ALA A 44 -4.67 2.65 -0.51
N LEU A 45 -3.57 2.30 -1.18
CA LEU A 45 -2.20 2.73 -0.86
C LEU A 45 -1.65 3.67 -1.93
N PHE A 46 -1.83 3.34 -3.21
CA PHE A 46 -1.28 4.15 -4.28
C PHE A 46 -2.11 4.08 -5.55
N HIS A 47 -1.93 5.08 -6.39
CA HIS A 47 -2.52 5.18 -7.71
C HIS A 47 -1.50 5.74 -8.70
N VAL A 48 -1.42 5.17 -9.91
CA VAL A 48 -0.60 5.72 -10.99
C VAL A 48 -1.55 6.43 -11.94
N LEU A 49 -1.40 7.75 -12.06
CA LEU A 49 -2.23 8.56 -12.93
C LEU A 49 -1.99 8.17 -14.39
N THR A 50 -3.06 8.08 -15.15
CA THR A 50 -2.98 8.12 -16.61
C THR A 50 -2.72 9.54 -17.09
N THR A 51 -2.24 9.70 -18.33
CA THR A 51 -1.96 11.00 -18.96
C THR A 51 -3.15 11.96 -19.00
N SER A 52 -4.38 11.44 -18.89
CA SER A 52 -5.63 12.21 -18.91
C SER A 52 -6.22 12.47 -17.52
N GLU A 53 -5.68 11.86 -16.47
CA GLU A 53 -6.21 12.00 -15.11
C GLU A 53 -5.64 13.22 -14.41
N ASP A 54 -6.54 14.07 -13.94
CA ASP A 54 -6.22 15.19 -13.05
C ASP A 54 -6.04 14.66 -11.60
N PRO A 55 -4.91 14.95 -10.93
CA PRO A 55 -4.66 14.47 -9.57
C PRO A 55 -5.75 14.88 -8.57
N ASP A 56 -6.21 16.15 -8.63
CA ASP A 56 -7.21 16.67 -7.69
C ASP A 56 -8.58 16.03 -7.97
N GLY A 57 -8.95 15.90 -9.24
CA GLY A 57 -10.13 15.17 -9.68
C GLY A 57 -10.16 13.73 -9.18
N PHE A 58 -9.04 13.01 -9.27
CA PHE A 58 -8.89 11.66 -8.70
C PHE A 58 -9.12 11.66 -7.19
N LEU A 59 -8.44 12.54 -6.46
CA LEU A 59 -8.51 12.59 -4.99
C LEU A 59 -9.93 12.91 -4.49
N HIS A 60 -10.65 13.81 -5.15
CA HIS A 60 -12.03 14.16 -4.79
C HIS A 60 -13.04 13.04 -5.06
N GLN A 61 -12.79 12.18 -6.05
CA GLN A 61 -13.68 11.05 -6.38
C GLN A 61 -13.36 9.80 -5.56
N ARG A 62 -12.19 9.77 -4.90
CA ARG A 62 -11.72 8.63 -4.14
C ARG A 62 -12.65 8.31 -2.98
N PRO A 63 -13.07 7.04 -2.80
CA PRO A 63 -14.00 6.65 -1.73
C PRO A 63 -13.35 6.60 -0.33
N LEU A 64 -12.03 6.78 -0.23
CA LEU A 64 -11.27 6.73 1.00
C LEU A 64 -10.55 8.06 1.23
N SER A 65 -10.64 8.56 2.46
CA SER A 65 -9.92 9.77 2.89
C SER A 65 -8.58 9.46 3.56
N CYS A 66 -8.09 8.23 3.44
CA CYS A 66 -6.83 7.81 4.05
C CYS A 66 -5.63 8.26 3.19
N PRO A 67 -4.42 8.33 3.78
CA PRO A 67 -3.17 8.52 3.03
C PRO A 67 -3.10 7.67 1.76
N VAL A 68 -2.64 8.28 0.65
CA VAL A 68 -2.42 7.62 -0.64
C VAL A 68 -1.21 8.24 -1.35
N VAL A 69 -0.42 7.42 -2.04
CA VAL A 69 0.65 7.87 -2.95
C VAL A 69 0.08 7.96 -4.35
N VAL A 70 0.03 9.15 -4.92
CA VAL A 70 -0.30 9.40 -6.32
C VAL A 70 1.00 9.50 -7.10
N VAL A 71 1.15 8.67 -8.12
CA VAL A 71 2.33 8.63 -9.01
C VAL A 71 1.96 9.29 -10.32
N SER A 72 2.65 10.35 -10.69
CA SER A 72 2.58 11.02 -11.98
C SER A 72 3.85 10.73 -12.80
N GLU A 73 3.93 11.25 -14.03
CA GLU A 73 5.13 11.11 -14.87
C GLU A 73 6.36 11.76 -14.21
N ASP A 74 6.18 12.94 -13.62
CA ASP A 74 7.31 13.74 -13.13
C ASP A 74 7.60 13.54 -11.64
N ASN A 75 6.59 13.19 -10.84
CA ASN A 75 6.74 13.09 -9.39
C ASN A 75 5.73 12.15 -8.73
N CYS A 76 6.00 11.82 -7.48
CA CYS A 76 5.03 11.24 -6.56
C CYS A 76 4.53 12.28 -5.57
N MET A 77 3.27 12.14 -5.19
CA MET A 77 2.62 12.98 -4.17
C MET A 77 1.97 12.08 -3.13
N ILE A 78 2.13 12.41 -1.85
CA ILE A 78 1.27 11.85 -0.81
C ILE A 78 0.15 12.83 -0.56
N ALA A 79 -1.07 12.32 -0.54
CA ALA A 79 -2.26 13.06 -0.16
C ALA A 79 -2.97 12.36 1.00
N ILE A 80 -3.57 13.15 1.88
CA ILE A 80 -4.47 12.68 2.95
C ILE A 80 -5.85 13.27 2.66
N GLY A 81 -6.81 12.41 2.31
CA GLY A 81 -8.06 12.87 1.73
C GLY A 81 -7.80 13.55 0.38
N SER A 82 -8.28 14.78 0.22
CA SER A 82 -8.04 15.61 -0.95
C SER A 82 -6.89 16.62 -0.76
N THR A 83 -6.11 16.49 0.31
CA THR A 83 -5.06 17.44 0.65
C THR A 83 -3.68 16.84 0.36
N PRO A 84 -2.91 17.38 -0.60
CA PRO A 84 -1.49 17.08 -0.75
C PRO A 84 -0.71 17.41 0.52
N VAL A 85 0.17 16.51 0.96
CA VAL A 85 1.01 16.71 2.15
C VAL A 85 2.51 16.65 1.88
N ALA A 86 2.92 15.96 0.81
CA ALA A 86 4.31 15.94 0.36
C ALA A 86 4.40 15.57 -1.11
N THR A 87 5.45 16.05 -1.77
CA THR A 87 5.83 15.71 -3.14
C THR A 87 7.29 15.29 -3.15
N PHE A 88 7.62 14.27 -3.94
CA PHE A 88 8.96 13.71 -4.05
C PHE A 88 9.20 13.11 -5.44
N ASP A 89 10.46 12.85 -5.77
CA ASP A 89 10.86 12.30 -7.07
C ASP A 89 10.20 10.94 -7.33
N SER A 90 9.74 10.70 -8.56
CA SER A 90 9.11 9.45 -8.97
C SER A 90 10.07 8.25 -8.87
N GLU A 91 11.39 8.47 -9.00
CA GLU A 91 12.40 7.42 -8.80
C GLU A 91 12.38 6.83 -7.38
N ARG A 92 11.94 7.62 -6.40
CA ARG A 92 11.80 7.23 -4.99
C ARG A 92 10.46 6.58 -4.67
N PHE A 93 9.64 6.29 -5.68
CA PHE A 93 8.33 5.64 -5.48
C PHE A 93 8.41 4.34 -4.66
N HIS A 94 9.50 3.60 -4.77
CA HIS A 94 9.74 2.39 -3.97
C HIS A 94 9.74 2.64 -2.44
N GLU A 95 10.02 3.88 -2.00
CA GLU A 95 9.94 4.31 -0.60
C GLU A 95 8.51 4.73 -0.20
N GLY A 96 7.58 4.88 -1.15
CA GLY A 96 6.26 5.49 -0.94
C GLY A 96 5.40 4.81 0.12
N LEU A 97 5.45 3.47 0.23
CA LEU A 97 4.76 2.74 1.30
C LEU A 97 5.31 3.07 2.70
N LEU A 98 6.62 3.26 2.82
CA LEU A 98 7.23 3.65 4.09
C LEU A 98 6.79 5.05 4.50
N TYR A 99 6.68 5.97 3.53
CA TYR A 99 6.14 7.30 3.81
C TYR A 99 4.68 7.23 4.26
N LEU A 100 3.83 6.44 3.59
CA LEU A 100 2.44 6.25 4.01
C LEU A 100 2.36 5.73 5.45
N MET A 101 3.15 4.71 5.78
CA MET A 101 3.23 4.19 7.15
C MET A 101 3.68 5.26 8.14
N ALA A 102 4.70 6.04 7.80
CA ALA A 102 5.16 7.14 8.63
C ALA A 102 4.04 8.16 8.91
N TYR A 103 3.25 8.53 7.90
CA TYR A 103 2.09 9.42 8.10
C TYR A 103 1.00 8.80 8.96
N TYR A 104 0.68 7.51 8.80
CA TYR A 104 -0.29 6.83 9.66
C TYR A 104 0.13 6.90 11.13
N TYR A 105 1.40 6.65 11.43
CA TYR A 105 1.89 6.61 12.80
C TYR A 105 2.13 7.99 13.40
N ALA A 106 2.81 8.88 12.67
CA ALA A 106 3.15 10.21 13.17
C ALA A 106 1.91 11.07 13.43
N LEU A 107 0.84 10.86 12.66
CA LEU A 107 -0.40 11.62 12.77
C LEU A 107 -1.54 10.82 13.42
N HIS A 108 -1.26 9.61 13.92
CA HIS A 108 -2.25 8.71 14.53
C HIS A 108 -3.52 8.52 13.69
N LEU A 109 -3.35 8.38 12.37
CA LEU A 109 -4.47 8.24 11.44
C LEU A 109 -5.00 6.81 11.45
N THR A 110 -6.29 6.68 11.16
CA THR A 110 -6.90 5.37 10.95
C THR A 110 -6.53 4.83 9.57
N TYR A 111 -5.99 3.62 9.52
CA TYR A 111 -5.75 2.93 8.25
C TYR A 111 -6.99 2.15 7.79
N PRO A 112 -7.19 1.98 6.46
CA PRO A 112 -8.25 1.14 5.94
C PRO A 112 -8.11 -0.31 6.41
N LYS A 113 -9.21 -0.90 6.89
CA LYS A 113 -9.20 -2.29 7.36
C LYS A 113 -8.78 -3.28 6.26
N CYS A 114 -9.07 -2.97 4.99
CA CYS A 114 -8.71 -3.84 3.87
C CYS A 114 -7.20 -3.97 3.63
N ILE A 115 -6.37 -3.13 4.26
CA ILE A 115 -4.91 -3.19 4.21
C ILE A 115 -4.25 -3.39 5.58
N SER A 116 -5.02 -3.57 6.66
CA SER A 116 -4.48 -3.64 8.02
C SER A 116 -3.44 -4.75 8.18
N THR A 117 -3.72 -5.95 7.65
CA THR A 117 -2.79 -7.08 7.69
C THR A 117 -1.48 -6.78 6.99
N LEU A 118 -1.51 -6.14 5.82
CA LEU A 118 -0.32 -5.72 5.10
C LEU A 118 0.52 -4.75 5.94
N LEU A 119 -0.11 -3.71 6.50
CA LEU A 119 0.60 -2.71 7.31
C LEU A 119 1.23 -3.35 8.56
N SER A 120 0.52 -4.25 9.25
CA SER A 120 1.07 -4.99 10.39
C SER A 120 2.29 -5.82 9.99
N VAL A 121 2.27 -6.50 8.84
CA VAL A 121 3.42 -7.29 8.36
C VAL A 121 4.59 -6.39 7.98
N LEU A 122 4.35 -5.26 7.30
CA LEU A 122 5.42 -4.32 6.98
C LEU A 122 6.06 -3.75 8.26
N GLN A 123 5.26 -3.44 9.27
CA GLN A 123 5.75 -2.95 10.55
C GLN A 123 6.63 -3.99 11.25
N THR A 124 6.20 -5.25 11.32
CA THR A 124 6.91 -6.27 12.11
C THR A 124 8.05 -6.94 11.37
N GLU A 125 7.85 -7.33 10.11
CA GLU A 125 8.82 -8.14 9.39
C GLU A 125 9.80 -7.29 8.58
N ILE A 126 9.38 -6.10 8.13
CA ILE A 126 10.26 -5.20 7.37
C ILE A 126 10.91 -4.18 8.29
N LEU A 127 10.13 -3.48 9.13
CA LEU A 127 10.66 -2.46 10.04
C LEU A 127 11.17 -3.02 11.37
N GLN A 128 10.94 -4.30 11.65
CA GLN A 128 11.38 -4.97 12.88
C GLN A 128 10.84 -4.29 14.16
N ASP A 129 9.67 -3.66 14.05
CA ASP A 129 8.99 -3.02 15.16
C ASP A 129 8.08 -4.01 15.91
N SER A 130 7.82 -3.71 17.18
CA SER A 130 6.91 -4.47 18.02
C SER A 130 5.46 -4.35 17.55
N ILE A 131 4.75 -5.48 17.46
CA ILE A 131 3.32 -5.48 17.19
C ILE A 131 2.53 -5.31 18.48
N HIS A 132 1.53 -4.43 18.46
CA HIS A 132 0.56 -4.39 19.54
C HIS A 132 -0.29 -5.67 19.52
N GLU A 133 -0.63 -6.22 20.70
CA GLU A 133 -1.46 -7.42 20.79
C GLU A 133 -2.79 -7.35 20.00
N GLY A 134 -3.39 -6.16 19.89
CA GLY A 134 -4.63 -5.93 19.13
C GLY A 134 -4.48 -6.12 17.62
N ASP A 135 -3.27 -5.92 17.09
CA ASP A 135 -2.96 -6.11 15.67
C ASP A 135 -2.50 -7.55 15.36
N SER A 136 -2.17 -8.34 16.39
CA SER A 136 -1.79 -9.77 16.30
C SER A 136 -3.01 -10.69 16.07
N THR A 137 -3.82 -10.34 15.08
CA THR A 137 -5.05 -11.03 14.71
C THR A 137 -4.77 -12.44 14.15
N PRO A 138 -5.75 -13.37 14.16
CA PRO A 138 -5.60 -14.66 13.51
C PRO A 138 -5.23 -14.56 12.02
N SER A 139 -5.78 -13.57 11.31
CA SER A 139 -5.44 -13.29 9.91
C SER A 139 -3.98 -12.89 9.75
N TYR A 140 -3.46 -12.03 10.63
CA TYR A 140 -2.04 -11.67 10.66
C TYR A 140 -1.14 -12.88 10.92
N LYS A 141 -1.42 -13.67 11.96
CA LYS A 141 -0.64 -14.87 12.30
C LYS A 141 -0.58 -15.86 11.14
N LYS A 142 -1.71 -16.04 10.44
CA LYS A 142 -1.78 -16.86 9.23
C LYS A 142 -0.92 -16.29 8.10
N ALA A 143 -1.02 -14.99 7.81
CA ALA A 143 -0.26 -14.34 6.76
C ALA A 143 1.26 -14.42 7.01
N ILE A 144 1.70 -14.28 8.26
CA ILE A 144 3.11 -14.49 8.65
C ILE A 144 3.55 -15.94 8.44
N GLY A 145 2.72 -16.91 8.81
CA GLY A 145 3.02 -18.33 8.56
C GLY A 145 3.18 -18.65 7.07
N GLU A 146 2.28 -18.12 6.23
CA GLU A 146 2.35 -18.24 4.78
C GLU A 146 3.60 -17.54 4.20
N TRP A 147 3.94 -16.35 4.71
CA TRP A 147 5.13 -15.61 4.30
C TRP A 147 6.43 -16.33 4.63
N LYS A 148 6.58 -16.79 5.88
CA LYS A 148 7.75 -17.57 6.32
C LYS A 148 7.93 -18.82 5.47
N SER A 149 6.82 -19.54 5.21
CA SER A 149 6.83 -20.71 4.31
C SER A 149 7.15 -20.39 2.84
N PHE A 150 6.99 -19.14 2.41
CA PHE A 150 7.29 -18.71 1.04
C PHE A 150 8.76 -18.29 0.86
N ILE A 151 9.38 -17.76 1.92
CA ILE A 151 10.78 -17.31 1.89
C ILE A 151 11.79 -18.37 2.36
N GLU A 152 11.34 -19.39 3.10
CA GLU A 152 12.08 -20.59 3.48
C GLU A 152 12.03 -21.67 2.38
#